data_AF-R6JSV3-F1
#
_entry.id   AF-R6JSV3-F1
#
_cell.length_a   1.000
_cell.length_b   1.000
_cell.length_c   1.000
_cell.angle_alpha   90.00
_cell.angle_beta   90.00
_cell.angle_gamma   90.00
#
_symmetry.space_group_name_H-M   'P 1'
#
loop_
_entity.id
_entity.type
_entity.pdbx_description
1 polymer ?
#
loop_
_entity_poly.entity_id
_entity_poly.type
_entity_poly.pdbx_seq_one_letter_code
_entity_poly.pdbx_strand_id
1 'polypeptide(L)'
;MGSSGCLTSCIAASLTAQGIHSFSPGELNQVFNENNVYNGQGSIVWKELEQALPYARVRLDCGTASESIDRLLEEKMYPIVKVRRKSGAVHWIMLTGTEKDTHDITAMDPIDGFVHMSDYDNRIYGVRVVTGSVETLETNGACL
;
A
#
# COMPACT_ATOMS: atom_id res chain seq x y z
N MET A 1 6.44 5.98 17.34
CA MET A 1 6.27 5.86 15.89
C MET A 1 6.36 7.24 15.28
N GLY A 2 7.31 7.46 14.35
CA GLY A 2 7.42 8.73 13.62
C GLY A 2 6.28 8.94 12.61
N SER A 3 6.42 9.94 11.74
CA SER A 3 5.46 10.39 10.72
C SER A 3 5.01 9.34 9.68
N SER A 4 5.61 8.14 9.66
CA SER A 4 5.33 7.07 8.68
C SER A 4 4.41 5.95 9.19
N GLY A 5 3.87 6.05 10.41
CA GLY A 5 3.07 4.96 11.02
C GLY A 5 1.87 4.50 10.17
N CYS A 6 1.10 5.42 9.59
CA CYS A 6 -0.02 5.08 8.70
C CYS A 6 0.43 4.36 7.43
N LEU A 7 1.53 4.83 6.84
CA LEU A 7 2.12 4.20 5.65
C LEU A 7 2.60 2.78 5.95
N THR A 8 3.31 2.55 7.07
CA THR A 8 3.75 1.22 7.48
C THR A 8 2.57 0.27 7.71
N SER A 9 1.49 0.74 8.36
CA SER A 9 0.26 -0.05 8.53
C SER A 9 -0.37 -0.42 7.19
N CYS A 10 -0.45 0.51 6.24
CA CYS A 10 -0.97 0.23 4.89
C CYS A 10 -0.09 -0.77 4.12
N ILE A 11 1.24 -0.73 4.27
CA ILE A 11 2.14 -1.70 3.65
C ILE A 11 1.87 -3.10 4.22
N ALA A 12 1.76 -3.24 5.54
CA ALA A 12 1.43 -4.52 6.17
C ALA A 12 0.08 -5.08 5.68
N ALA A 13 -0.95 -4.22 5.62
CA ALA A 13 -2.26 -4.60 5.13
C ALA A 13 -2.22 -5.01 3.65
N SER A 14 -1.49 -4.29 2.80
CA SER A 14 -1.38 -4.58 1.38
C SER A 14 -0.67 -5.91 1.10
N LEU A 15 0.42 -6.19 1.80
CA LEU A 15 1.14 -7.47 1.70
C LEU A 15 0.27 -8.66 2.15
N THR A 16 -0.51 -8.45 3.22
CA THR A 16 -1.46 -9.44 3.74
C THR A 16 -2.59 -9.70 2.73
N ALA A 17 -3.21 -8.63 2.20
CA ALA A 17 -4.32 -8.72 1.26
C ALA A 17 -3.93 -9.36 -0.08
N GLN A 18 -2.65 -9.24 -0.46
CA GLN A 18 -2.07 -9.91 -1.62
C GLN A 18 -1.68 -11.37 -1.36
N GLY A 19 -1.72 -11.84 -0.11
CA GLY A 19 -1.30 -13.19 0.26
C GLY A 19 0.21 -13.41 0.22
N ILE A 20 1.01 -12.35 0.26
CA ILE A 20 2.48 -12.43 0.16
C ILE A 20 3.08 -12.78 1.52
N HIS A 21 2.75 -11.98 2.53
CA HIS A 21 3.17 -12.19 3.90
C HIS A 21 2.21 -11.46 4.83
N SER A 22 1.81 -12.11 5.93
CA SER A 22 0.96 -11.49 6.94
C SER A 22 1.83 -10.88 8.04
N PHE A 23 1.72 -9.57 8.23
CA PHE A 23 2.35 -8.85 9.33
C PHE A 23 1.28 -8.07 10.09
N SER A 24 1.38 -8.03 11.41
CA SER A 24 0.82 -6.91 12.15
C SER A 24 1.62 -5.62 11.83
N PRO A 25 1.00 -4.43 11.91
CA PRO A 25 1.73 -3.18 11.76
C PRO A 25 2.91 -3.04 12.73
N GLY A 26 2.81 -3.61 13.93
CA GLY A 26 3.87 -3.61 14.94
C GLY A 26 5.08 -4.45 14.51
N GLU A 27 4.85 -5.67 14.02
CA GLU A 27 5.91 -6.56 13.54
C GLU A 27 6.62 -5.95 12.33
N LEU A 28 5.88 -5.44 11.34
CA LEU A 28 6.51 -4.81 10.18
C LEU A 28 7.32 -3.57 10.59
N ASN A 29 6.80 -2.76 11.52
CA ASN A 29 7.53 -1.62 12.03
C ASN A 29 8.82 -2.06 12.75
N GLN A 30 8.81 -3.17 13.49
CA GLN A 30 10.02 -3.70 14.11
C GLN A 30 11.06 -4.10 13.05
N VAL A 31 10.65 -4.88 12.04
CA VAL A 31 11.52 -5.25 10.91
C VAL A 31 12.13 -4.01 10.24
N PHE A 32 11.34 -2.97 10.00
CA PHE A 32 11.82 -1.73 9.41
C PHE A 32 12.84 -0.99 10.29
N ASN A 33 12.67 -1.00 11.62
CA ASN A 33 13.65 -0.39 12.52
C ASN A 33 14.95 -1.20 12.56
N GLU A 34 14.89 -2.52 12.64
CA GLU A 34 16.06 -3.40 12.69
C GLU A 34 16.91 -3.34 11.41
N ASN A 35 16.27 -3.08 10.27
CA ASN A 35 16.93 -3.01 8.95
C ASN A 35 17.23 -1.56 8.49
N ASN A 36 17.09 -0.56 9.36
CA ASN A 36 17.34 0.85 9.04
C ASN A 36 16.54 1.37 7.83
N VAL A 37 15.31 0.88 7.66
CA VAL A 37 14.41 1.30 6.57
C VAL A 37 13.97 2.75 6.72
N TYR A 38 13.94 3.28 7.95
CA TYR A 38 13.65 4.69 8.20
C TYR A 38 14.92 5.52 8.19
N ASN A 39 14.91 6.65 7.48
CA ASN A 39 15.99 7.64 7.59
C ASN A 39 15.86 8.47 8.87
N GLY A 40 16.82 9.38 9.12
CA GLY A 40 16.84 10.26 10.30
C GLY A 40 15.63 11.21 10.45
N GLN A 41 14.78 11.33 9.42
CA GLN A 41 13.51 12.09 9.48
C GLN A 41 12.29 11.17 9.71
N GLY A 42 12.51 9.87 9.88
CA GLY A 42 11.45 8.87 10.05
C GLY A 42 10.71 8.53 8.76
N SER A 43 11.24 8.90 7.58
CA SER A 43 10.68 8.55 6.28
C SER A 43 11.21 7.20 5.81
N ILE A 44 10.35 6.39 5.17
CA ILE A 44 10.74 5.12 4.56
C ILE A 44 11.69 5.39 3.39
N VAL A 45 12.83 4.72 3.40
CA VAL A 45 13.76 4.65 2.27
C VAL A 45 13.46 3.35 1.52
N TRP A 46 12.95 3.49 0.29
CA TRP A 46 12.30 2.38 -0.44
C TRP A 46 13.26 1.25 -0.83
N LYS A 47 14.53 1.58 -1.11
CA LYS A 47 15.55 0.60 -1.45
C LYS A 47 15.87 -0.32 -0.26
N GLU A 48 15.92 0.26 0.93
CA GLU A 48 16.17 -0.40 2.20
C GLU A 48 14.96 -1.26 2.58
N LEU A 49 13.73 -0.82 2.26
CA LEU A 49 12.54 -1.66 2.37
C LEU A 49 12.64 -2.90 1.48
N GLU A 50 13.00 -2.75 0.20
CA GLU A 50 13.15 -3.91 -0.70
C GLU A 50 14.31 -4.83 -0.29
N GLN A 51 15.34 -4.31 0.38
CA GLN A 51 16.40 -5.13 0.96
C GLN A 51 15.93 -5.89 2.21
N ALA A 52 15.16 -5.24 3.08
CA ALA A 52 14.59 -5.85 4.28
C ALA A 52 13.51 -6.90 3.95
N LEU A 53 12.77 -6.68 2.85
CA LEU A 53 11.74 -7.56 2.33
C LEU A 53 12.08 -7.95 0.89
N PRO A 54 12.99 -8.92 0.66
CA PRO A 54 13.48 -9.26 -0.69
C PRO A 54 12.39 -9.80 -1.62
N TYR A 55 11.26 -10.25 -1.05
CA TYR A 55 10.08 -10.69 -1.77
C TYR A 55 9.08 -9.54 -2.07
N ALA A 56 9.38 -8.30 -1.69
CA ALA A 56 8.54 -7.14 -1.97
C ALA A 56 9.16 -6.27 -3.07
N ARG A 57 8.31 -5.60 -3.85
CA ARG A 57 8.69 -4.62 -4.86
C ARG A 57 7.89 -3.35 -4.67
N VAL A 58 8.52 -2.20 -4.89
CA VAL A 58 7.91 -0.88 -4.71
C VAL A 58 7.80 -0.15 -6.04
N ARG A 59 6.59 0.30 -6.37
CA ARG A 59 6.33 1.19 -7.52
C ARG A 59 5.96 2.57 -7.00
N LEU A 60 6.71 3.58 -7.47
CA LEU A 60 6.58 4.98 -7.05
C LEU A 60 5.99 5.89 -8.14
N ASP A 61 5.93 5.39 -9.37
CA ASP A 61 5.58 6.07 -10.61
C ASP A 61 4.13 5.79 -11.07
N CYS A 62 3.29 5.26 -10.19
CA CYS A 62 1.89 5.01 -10.49
C CYS A 62 1.11 6.32 -10.68
N GLY A 63 0.35 6.41 -11.78
CA GLY A 63 -0.53 7.53 -12.06
C GLY A 63 -1.72 7.60 -11.09
N THR A 64 -2.33 8.79 -10.97
CA THR A 64 -3.52 9.04 -10.14
C THR A 64 -4.83 8.98 -10.92
N ALA A 65 -4.79 8.61 -12.20
CA ALA A 65 -5.99 8.48 -13.02
C ALA A 65 -6.84 7.27 -12.57
N SER A 66 -8.16 7.40 -12.60
CA SER A 66 -9.09 6.33 -12.18
C SER A 66 -8.83 5.02 -12.92
N GLU A 67 -8.69 5.07 -14.25
CA GLU A 67 -8.40 3.90 -15.08
C GLU A 67 -7.11 3.15 -14.64
N SER A 68 -6.11 3.89 -14.16
CA SER A 68 -4.88 3.30 -13.63
C SER A 68 -5.10 2.66 -12.27
N ILE A 69 -5.93 3.27 -11.42
CA ILE A 69 -6.27 2.76 -10.08
C ILE A 69 -7.13 1.51 -10.18
N ASP A 70 -8.17 1.54 -11.02
CA ASP A 70 -9.08 0.40 -11.24
C ASP A 70 -8.29 -0.82 -11.71
N ARG A 71 -7.39 -0.64 -12.68
CA ARG A 71 -6.51 -1.72 -13.13
C ARG A 71 -5.62 -2.29 -12.02
N LEU A 72 -5.06 -1.44 -11.15
CA LEU A 72 -4.25 -1.92 -10.02
C LEU A 72 -5.09 -2.74 -9.05
N LEU A 73 -6.33 -2.31 -8.79
CA LEU A 73 -7.27 -3.02 -7.92
C LEU A 73 -7.72 -4.36 -8.53
N GLU A 74 -7.97 -4.41 -9.83
CA GLU A 74 -8.25 -5.66 -10.58
C GLU A 74 -7.09 -6.65 -10.50
N GLU A 75 -5.85 -6.16 -10.61
CA GLU A 75 -4.62 -6.95 -10.47
C GLU A 75 -4.27 -7.26 -8.99
N LYS A 76 -5.14 -6.90 -8.03
CA LYS A 76 -4.95 -7.05 -6.58
C LYS A 76 -3.70 -6.34 -6.03
N MET A 77 -3.20 -5.32 -6.73
CA MET A 77 -2.06 -4.50 -6.33
C MET A 77 -2.53 -3.27 -5.54
N TYR A 78 -3.19 -3.49 -4.40
CA TYR A 78 -3.88 -2.48 -3.58
C TYR A 78 -3.06 -1.18 -3.37
N PRO A 79 -3.39 -0.09 -4.08
CA PRO A 79 -2.64 1.15 -4.03
C PRO A 79 -2.71 1.83 -2.65
N ILE A 80 -1.59 2.33 -2.16
CA ILE A 80 -1.50 3.11 -0.92
C ILE A 80 -1.38 4.58 -1.31
N VAL A 81 -2.38 5.38 -0.95
CA VAL A 81 -2.53 6.75 -1.43
C VAL A 81 -2.37 7.76 -0.32
N LYS A 82 -1.71 8.88 -0.65
CA LYS A 82 -1.56 10.03 0.21
C LYS A 82 -2.78 10.91 0.08
N VAL A 83 -3.47 11.13 1.19
CA VAL A 83 -4.67 11.97 1.28
C VAL A 83 -4.47 13.07 2.31
N ARG A 84 -5.44 13.99 2.38
CA ARG A 84 -5.51 15.01 3.42
C ARG A 84 -6.81 14.82 4.18
N ARG A 85 -6.73 14.66 5.50
CA ARG A 85 -7.93 14.60 6.37
C ARG A 85 -8.58 15.99 6.45
N LYS A 86 -9.84 16.05 6.90
CA LYS A 86 -10.56 17.30 7.18
C LYS A 86 -9.80 18.26 8.12
N SER A 87 -8.95 17.73 9.00
CA SER A 87 -8.06 18.50 9.88
C SER A 87 -6.87 19.16 9.16
N GLY A 88 -6.66 18.88 7.88
CA GLY A 88 -5.47 19.30 7.11
C GLY A 88 -4.27 18.37 7.25
N ALA A 89 -4.31 17.40 8.18
CA ALA A 89 -3.25 16.43 8.38
C ALA A 89 -3.05 15.54 7.16
N VAL A 90 -1.78 15.30 6.80
CA VAL A 90 -1.39 14.32 5.78
C VAL A 90 -1.59 12.92 6.34
N HIS A 91 -2.20 12.06 5.54
CA HIS A 91 -2.49 10.68 5.92
C HIS A 91 -2.27 9.72 4.75
N TRP A 92 -2.12 8.43 5.05
CA TRP A 92 -2.00 7.38 4.06
C TRP A 92 -3.06 6.32 4.33
N ILE A 93 -3.77 5.93 3.26
CA ILE A 93 -4.81 4.91 3.27
C ILE A 93 -4.56 3.91 2.13
N MET A 94 -5.09 2.70 2.25
CA MET A 94 -4.96 1.65 1.23
C MET A 94 -6.28 1.51 0.47
N LEU A 95 -6.29 1.69 -0.84
CA LEU A 95 -7.47 1.45 -1.67
C LEU A 95 -7.76 -0.04 -1.76
N THR A 96 -9.03 -0.43 -1.66
CA THR A 96 -9.47 -1.83 -1.58
C THR A 96 -10.40 -2.25 -2.72
N GLY A 97 -11.04 -1.30 -3.39
CA GLY A 97 -11.93 -1.59 -4.51
C GLY A 97 -12.75 -0.37 -4.92
N THR A 98 -13.83 -0.64 -5.65
CA THR A 98 -14.81 0.35 -6.09
C THR A 98 -16.21 -0.17 -5.79
N GLU A 99 -17.06 0.65 -5.20
CA GLU A 99 -18.47 0.31 -4.98
C GLU A 99 -19.22 0.21 -6.32
N LYS A 100 -20.05 -0.83 -6.45
CA LYS A 100 -20.76 -1.12 -7.71
C LYS A 100 -21.78 -0.07 -8.09
N ASP A 101 -22.49 0.50 -7.11
CA ASP A 101 -23.62 1.39 -7.38
C ASP A 101 -23.16 2.85 -7.51
N THR A 102 -22.30 3.29 -6.60
CA THR A 102 -21.85 4.69 -6.50
C THR A 102 -20.62 4.98 -7.34
N HIS A 103 -19.87 3.94 -7.75
CA HIS A 103 -18.53 4.04 -8.32
C HIS A 103 -17.53 4.76 -7.39
N ASP A 104 -17.85 4.85 -6.10
CA ASP A 104 -16.94 5.42 -5.11
C ASP A 104 -15.83 4.42 -4.78
N ILE A 105 -14.61 4.92 -4.67
CA ILE A 105 -13.44 4.08 -4.39
C ILE A 105 -13.43 3.81 -2.88
N THR A 106 -13.37 2.54 -2.52
CA THR A 106 -13.30 2.09 -1.13
C THR A 106 -11.84 1.96 -0.68
N ALA A 107 -11.61 2.21 0.60
CA ALA A 107 -10.29 2.16 1.19
C ALA A 107 -10.32 1.63 2.63
N MET A 108 -9.16 1.18 3.10
CA MET A 108 -8.87 0.88 4.49
C MET A 108 -7.96 1.97 5.05
N ASP A 109 -8.50 2.74 5.99
CA ASP A 109 -7.78 3.70 6.81
C ASP A 109 -7.22 2.99 8.07
N PRO A 110 -5.91 3.09 8.35
CA PRO A 110 -5.31 2.45 9.52
C PRO A 110 -5.78 3.03 10.88
N ILE A 111 -6.50 4.14 10.90
CA ILE A 111 -7.10 4.78 12.07
C ILE A 111 -8.61 4.56 12.10
N ASP A 112 -9.30 4.86 11.00
CA ASP A 112 -10.77 4.89 10.97
C ASP A 112 -11.41 3.57 10.48
N GLY A 113 -10.63 2.65 9.91
CA GLY A 113 -11.12 1.40 9.34
C GLY A 113 -11.62 1.57 7.90
N PHE A 114 -12.73 0.93 7.55
CA PHE A 114 -13.27 1.00 6.19
C PHE A 114 -13.87 2.38 5.90
N VAL A 115 -13.44 3.01 4.80
CA VAL A 115 -13.79 4.39 4.41
C VAL A 115 -13.93 4.51 2.89
N HIS A 116 -14.39 5.67 2.42
CA HIS A 116 -14.50 5.99 1.01
C HIS A 116 -13.56 7.12 0.59
N MET A 117 -13.17 7.17 -0.69
CA MET A 117 -12.36 8.27 -1.20
C MET A 117 -13.10 9.62 -1.18
N SER A 118 -14.44 9.59 -1.22
CA SER A 118 -15.27 10.78 -1.05
C SER A 118 -15.12 11.43 0.33
N ASP A 119 -14.74 10.68 1.37
CA ASP A 119 -14.40 11.24 2.69
C ASP A 119 -13.15 12.13 2.67
N TYR A 120 -12.35 12.03 1.60
CA TYR A 120 -11.08 12.73 1.36
C TYR A 120 -11.13 13.66 0.15
N ASP A 121 -12.30 14.21 -0.17
CA ASP A 121 -12.54 15.10 -1.31
C ASP A 121 -12.16 14.48 -2.68
N ASN A 122 -12.10 13.15 -2.77
CA ASN A 122 -11.64 12.42 -3.95
C ASN A 122 -10.26 12.86 -4.45
N ARG A 123 -9.38 13.31 -3.54
CA ARG A 123 -8.09 13.91 -3.91
C ARG A 123 -6.89 13.10 -3.43
N ILE A 124 -6.10 12.64 -4.39
CA ILE A 124 -4.86 11.89 -4.18
C ILE A 124 -3.66 12.82 -4.40
N TYR A 125 -2.73 12.83 -3.44
CA TYR A 125 -1.50 13.64 -3.48
C TYR A 125 -0.24 12.81 -3.75
N GLY A 126 -0.38 11.49 -3.85
CA GLY A 126 0.71 10.57 -4.14
C GLY A 126 0.22 9.13 -4.06
N VAL A 127 0.82 8.26 -4.87
CA VAL A 127 0.48 6.84 -4.94
C VAL A 127 1.74 6.03 -4.68
N ARG A 128 1.61 4.97 -3.89
CA ARG A 128 2.65 3.98 -3.64
C ARG A 128 2.00 2.61 -3.82
N VAL A 129 2.68 1.72 -4.53
CA VAL A 129 2.21 0.34 -4.67
C VAL A 129 3.33 -0.56 -4.19
N VAL A 130 3.03 -1.43 -3.22
CA VAL A 130 3.96 -2.45 -2.74
C VAL A 130 3.36 -3.79 -3.08
N THR A 131 4.09 -4.59 -3.87
CA THR A 131 3.62 -5.89 -4.36
C THR A 131 4.62 -6.98 -4.05
N GLY A 132 4.19 -8.23 -4.21
CA GLY A 132 5.10 -9.36 -4.18
C GLY A 132 6.02 -9.29 -5.38
N SER A 133 7.29 -9.63 -5.21
CA SER A 133 8.12 -10.02 -6.33
C SER A 133 7.54 -11.32 -6.86
N VAL A 134 7.17 -11.33 -8.14
CA VAL A 134 6.93 -12.58 -8.84
C VAL A 134 8.28 -13.28 -8.94
N GLU A 135 8.66 -14.07 -7.94
CA GLU A 135 9.47 -15.24 -8.24
C GLU A 135 8.53 -16.13 -9.03
N THR A 136 8.90 -16.35 -10.28
CA THR A 136 8.19 -17.13 -11.28
C THR A 136 7.42 -18.27 -10.64
N LEU A 137 6.09 -18.21 -10.66
CA LEU A 137 5.28 -19.42 -10.66
C LEU A 137 5.60 -20.14 -11.98
N GLU A 138 6.75 -20.80 -12.05
CA GLU A 138 6.94 -21.92 -12.98
C GLU A 138 6.10 -23.09 -12.45
N THR A 139 4.79 -22.93 -12.55
CA THR A 139 3.88 -24.08 -12.56
C THR A 139 4.03 -24.77 -13.90
N ASN A 140 4.85 -25.83 -13.91
CA ASN A 140 4.66 -27.07 -14.65
C ASN A 140 3.70 -26.98 -15.85
N GLY A 141 4.20 -26.47 -16.97
CA GLY A 141 3.54 -26.49 -18.27
C GLY A 141 4.13 -27.55 -19.20
N ALA A 142 4.34 -28.78 -18.72
CA ALA A 142 4.55 -29.93 -19.60
C ALA A 142 3.17 -30.49 -20.00
N CYS A 143 2.57 -29.91 -21.03
CA CYS A 143 1.54 -30.59 -21.81
C CYS A 143 2.25 -31.32 -22.95
N LEU A 144 2.36 -32.65 -22.82
CA LEU A 144 2.41 -33.55 -23.97
C LEU A 144 1.00 -33.68 -24.56
#